data_AF-A0A224Y3L0-F1
#
_entry.id   AF-A0A224Y3L0-F1
#
_cell.length_a   1.000
_cell.length_b   1.000
_cell.length_c   1.000
_cell.angle_alpha   90.00
_cell.angle_beta   90.00
_cell.angle_gamma   90.00
#
_symmetry.space_group_name_H-M   'P 1'
#
loop_
_entity.id
_entity.type
_entity.pdbx_description
1 polymer ?
#
loop_
_entity_poly.entity_id
_entity_poly.type
_entity_poly.pdbx_seq_one_letter_code
_entity_poly.pdbx_strand_id
1 'polypeptide(L)'
;MHWATIPCLMVFGLTMVFTTTRRVTMGRCTPPNCSKHEPNSTCRDPCVGYYCVNSTLVTETCLNITDPKCSVSFADPNQPYPGCCGAVVCSGG
;
A
#
# COMPACT_ATOMS: atom_id res chain seq x y z
N MET A 1 -21.51 59.44 35.40
CA MET A 1 -22.56 58.41 35.44
C MET A 1 -22.39 57.54 34.22
N HIS A 2 -22.49 56.22 34.41
CA HIS A 2 -22.65 55.21 33.36
C HIS A 2 -21.39 54.97 32.48
N TRP A 3 -20.51 54.01 32.84
CA TRP A 3 -20.57 52.56 32.50
C TRP A 3 -20.51 52.34 30.97
N ALA A 4 -19.65 51.51 30.41
CA ALA A 4 -19.84 50.08 30.23
C ALA A 4 -19.01 49.78 28.97
N THR A 5 -17.87 49.13 29.12
CA THR A 5 -17.69 47.72 28.72
C THR A 5 -17.09 47.60 27.32
N ILE A 6 -15.78 47.39 27.33
CA ILE A 6 -15.00 46.69 26.30
C ILE A 6 -15.72 45.36 25.99
N PRO A 7 -16.06 45.05 24.73
CA PRO A 7 -15.49 43.81 24.16
C PRO A 7 -15.42 43.83 22.62
N CYS A 8 -14.52 44.61 22.01
CA CYS A 8 -14.16 44.41 20.60
C CYS A 8 -12.99 43.42 20.41
N LEU A 9 -12.58 42.71 21.47
CA LEU A 9 -11.57 41.65 21.40
C LEU A 9 -12.14 40.30 20.92
N MET A 10 -13.44 40.22 20.61
CA MET A 10 -14.10 38.95 20.25
C MET A 10 -14.10 38.65 18.75
N VAL A 11 -13.49 39.49 17.89
CA VAL A 11 -13.42 39.23 16.44
C VAL A 11 -12.16 38.43 16.05
N PHE A 12 -11.13 38.40 16.90
CA PHE A 12 -9.90 37.63 16.62
C PHE A 12 -9.96 36.15 17.00
N GLY A 13 -11.05 35.68 17.62
CA GLY A 13 -11.16 34.30 18.12
C GLY A 13 -11.71 33.27 17.11
N LEU A 14 -12.36 33.70 16.03
CA LEU A 14 -13.14 32.80 15.16
C LEU A 14 -12.52 32.51 13.79
N THR A 15 -11.37 33.07 13.45
CA THR A 15 -10.64 32.67 12.22
C THR A 15 -9.69 31.49 12.44
N MET A 16 -9.52 31.01 13.67
CA MET A 16 -8.97 29.69 13.94
C MET A 16 -10.02 28.59 13.75
N VAL A 17 -10.84 28.66 12.69
CA VAL A 17 -11.51 27.47 12.17
C VAL A 17 -10.42 26.65 11.51
N PHE A 18 -9.75 25.87 12.35
CA PHE A 18 -9.12 24.59 12.09
C PHE A 18 -9.17 24.19 10.60
N THR A 19 -8.30 24.79 9.78
CA THR A 19 -7.78 24.09 8.61
C THR A 19 -6.91 22.98 9.20
N THR A 20 -7.57 21.94 9.73
CA THR A 20 -7.01 20.62 9.82
C THR A 20 -6.74 20.25 8.38
N THR A 21 -5.58 20.69 7.88
CA THR A 21 -4.92 20.00 6.79
C THR A 21 -4.83 18.59 7.30
N ARG A 22 -5.79 17.75 6.88
CA ARG A 22 -5.60 16.31 6.90
C ARG A 22 -4.37 16.14 6.02
N ARG A 23 -3.19 16.20 6.63
CA ARG A 23 -2.04 15.47 6.16
C ARG A 23 -2.54 14.03 6.27
N VAL A 24 -3.19 13.57 5.20
CA VAL A 24 -3.19 12.16 4.88
C VAL A 24 -1.71 11.91 4.77
N THR A 25 -1.12 11.44 5.88
CA THR A 25 0.21 10.89 5.89
C THR A 25 0.06 9.71 4.95
N MET A 26 0.27 9.96 3.67
CA MET A 26 0.22 8.96 2.62
C MET A 26 1.25 7.95 3.09
N GLY A 27 0.77 6.83 3.62
CA GLY A 27 1.59 5.82 4.25
C GLY A 27 2.71 5.53 3.28
N ARG A 28 3.96 5.74 3.70
CA ARG A 28 5.11 5.42 2.84
C ARG A 28 5.05 3.91 2.65
N CYS A 29 4.53 3.49 1.49
CA CYS A 29 4.55 2.10 1.07
C CYS A 29 5.97 1.77 0.67
N THR A 30 6.81 1.49 1.66
CA THR A 30 8.17 1.03 1.44
C THR A 30 8.15 -0.49 1.52
N PRO A 31 8.33 -1.22 0.40
CA PRO A 31 8.36 -2.67 0.44
C PRO A 31 9.58 -3.15 1.24
N PRO A 32 9.41 -4.07 2.20
CA PRO A 32 10.54 -4.73 2.81
C PRO A 32 11.17 -5.68 1.77
N ASN A 33 12.49 -5.83 1.80
CA ASN A 33 13.21 -6.89 1.07
C ASN A 33 13.34 -6.79 -0.46
N CYS A 34 12.91 -5.70 -1.09
CA CYS A 34 13.22 -5.48 -2.50
C CYS A 34 14.41 -4.55 -2.62
N SER A 35 15.43 -4.92 -3.42
CA SER A 35 16.62 -4.08 -3.65
C SER A 35 16.28 -2.68 -4.17
N LYS A 36 15.05 -2.44 -4.62
CA LYS A 36 14.50 -1.14 -4.95
C LYS A 36 13.35 -0.80 -3.99
N HIS A 37 13.50 0.29 -3.24
CA HIS A 37 12.45 0.88 -2.40
C HIS A 37 11.43 1.66 -3.25
N GLU A 38 10.98 1.09 -4.37
CA GLU A 38 10.00 1.74 -5.23
C GLU A 38 8.59 1.28 -4.83
N PRO A 39 7.61 2.19 -4.71
CA PRO A 39 6.22 1.79 -4.57
C PRO A 39 5.80 0.97 -5.82
N ASN A 40 5.11 -0.16 -5.62
CA ASN A 40 4.74 -1.11 -6.70
C ASN A 40 5.95 -1.83 -7.30
N SER A 41 6.71 -2.55 -6.47
CA SER A 41 7.88 -3.33 -6.91
C SER A 41 7.59 -4.83 -6.91
N THR A 42 8.01 -5.50 -7.97
CA THR A 42 8.01 -6.96 -8.10
C THR A 42 9.39 -7.53 -7.85
N CYS A 43 9.46 -8.58 -7.04
CA CYS A 43 10.72 -9.10 -6.51
C CYS A 43 10.88 -10.56 -6.91
N ARG A 44 12.14 -10.96 -7.11
CA ARG A 44 12.50 -12.30 -7.59
C ARG A 44 12.79 -13.25 -6.42
N ASP A 45 13.54 -12.76 -5.44
CA ASP A 45 13.93 -13.49 -4.25
C ASP A 45 13.74 -12.59 -3.03
N PRO A 46 12.70 -12.80 -2.20
CA PRO A 46 11.60 -13.76 -2.39
C PRO A 46 10.70 -13.40 -3.60
N CYS A 47 10.07 -14.41 -4.23
CA CYS A 47 9.18 -14.23 -5.38
C CYS A 47 7.81 -13.66 -4.96
N VAL A 48 7.74 -12.33 -4.84
CA VAL A 48 6.57 -11.60 -4.36
C VAL A 48 6.40 -10.25 -5.07
N GLY A 49 5.15 -9.80 -5.20
CA GLY A 49 4.81 -8.46 -5.66
C GLY A 49 4.36 -7.60 -4.49
N TYR A 50 4.93 -6.41 -4.35
CA TYR A 50 4.49 -5.43 -3.35
C TYR A 50 3.79 -4.26 -4.03
N TYR A 51 2.51 -4.06 -3.74
CA TYR A 51 1.69 -3.02 -4.34
C TYR A 51 1.16 -2.05 -3.29
N CYS A 52 1.26 -0.76 -3.54
CA CYS A 52 0.69 0.29 -2.70
C CYS A 52 -0.71 0.61 -3.19
N VAL A 53 -1.72 0.14 -2.46
CA VAL A 53 -3.13 0.38 -2.77
C VAL A 53 -3.74 1.15 -1.61
N ASN A 54 -4.28 2.35 -1.86
CA ASN A 54 -4.89 3.20 -0.84
C ASN A 54 -4.00 3.44 0.41
N SER A 55 -2.72 3.75 0.20
CA SER A 55 -1.71 3.91 1.27
C SER A 55 -1.47 2.65 2.12
N THR A 56 -1.92 1.49 1.66
CA THR A 56 -1.70 0.19 2.30
C THR A 56 -0.77 -0.64 1.41
N LEU A 57 0.26 -1.22 2.02
CA LEU A 57 1.17 -2.14 1.34
C LEU A 57 0.50 -3.52 1.26
N VAL A 58 0.16 -3.95 0.05
CA VAL A 58 -0.37 -5.28 -0.27
C VAL A 58 0.78 -6.14 -0.78
N THR A 59 0.92 -7.34 -0.22
CA THR A 59 1.89 -8.34 -0.68
C THR A 59 1.16 -9.42 -1.44
N GLU A 60 1.45 -9.59 -2.72
CA GLU A 60 0.99 -10.70 -3.53
C GLU A 60 2.07 -11.77 -3.60
N THR A 61 1.71 -13.00 -3.24
CA THR A 61 2.56 -14.18 -3.37
C THR A 61 2.12 -15.03 -4.55
N CYS A 62 2.93 -16.02 -4.92
CA CYS A 62 2.48 -17.03 -5.88
C CYS A 62 1.23 -17.76 -5.37
N LEU A 63 0.43 -18.25 -6.31
CA LEU A 63 -0.73 -19.09 -6.02
C LEU A 63 -0.27 -20.34 -5.26
N ASN A 64 -0.80 -20.53 -4.06
CA ASN A 64 -0.55 -21.73 -3.27
C ASN A 64 -1.53 -22.83 -3.68
N ILE A 65 -1.04 -23.81 -4.43
CA ILE A 65 -1.85 -24.93 -4.90
C ILE A 65 -1.81 -26.05 -3.86
N THR A 66 -3.00 -26.43 -3.38
CA THR A 66 -3.18 -27.59 -2.48
C THR A 66 -3.79 -28.78 -3.21
N ASP A 67 -4.31 -28.58 -4.42
CA ASP A 67 -4.91 -29.65 -5.21
C ASP A 67 -3.82 -30.50 -5.88
N PRO A 68 -3.81 -31.83 -5.65
CA PRO A 68 -2.77 -32.72 -6.19
C PRO A 68 -2.85 -32.94 -7.70
N LYS A 69 -3.95 -32.57 -8.36
CA LYS A 69 -4.11 -32.63 -9.82
C LYS A 69 -3.61 -31.36 -10.51
N CYS A 70 -3.25 -30.35 -9.74
CA CYS A 70 -2.71 -29.09 -10.23
C CYS A 70 -1.20 -29.00 -9.93
N SER A 71 -0.46 -28.41 -10.84
CA SER A 71 0.98 -28.18 -10.69
C SER A 71 1.35 -26.84 -11.29
N VAL A 72 2.40 -26.24 -10.76
CA VAL A 72 2.97 -25.02 -11.31
C VAL A 72 3.92 -25.40 -12.46
N SER A 73 3.73 -24.78 -13.61
CA SER A 73 4.57 -24.93 -14.81
C SER A 73 5.07 -23.56 -15.27
N PHE A 74 6.12 -23.52 -16.09
CA PHE A 74 6.67 -22.27 -16.65
C PHE A 74 7.15 -21.23 -15.62
N ALA A 75 7.42 -21.65 -14.38
CA ALA A 75 8.04 -20.79 -13.38
C ALA A 75 9.50 -20.54 -13.76
N ASP A 76 9.86 -19.28 -14.00
CA ASP A 76 11.24 -18.89 -14.29
C ASP A 76 11.89 -18.22 -13.06
N PRO A 77 12.83 -18.88 -12.37
CA PRO A 77 13.43 -18.34 -11.15
C PRO A 77 14.30 -17.11 -11.40
N ASN A 78 14.60 -16.76 -12.67
CA ASN A 78 15.35 -15.57 -13.01
C ASN A 78 14.48 -14.35 -13.28
N GLN A 79 13.16 -14.53 -13.42
CA GLN A 79 12.22 -13.44 -13.62
C GLN A 79 11.66 -12.91 -12.29
N PRO A 80 11.34 -11.61 -12.20
CA PRO A 80 10.60 -11.08 -11.05
C PRO A 80 9.15 -11.59 -11.05
N TYR A 81 8.43 -11.40 -9.93
CA TYR A 81 6.99 -11.65 -9.86
C TYR A 81 6.24 -10.94 -11.02
N PRO A 82 5.26 -11.56 -11.68
CA PRO A 82 4.73 -12.92 -11.47
C PRO A 82 5.48 -14.02 -12.25
N GLY A 83 6.52 -13.70 -13.02
CA GLY A 83 7.25 -14.67 -13.85
C GLY A 83 7.90 -15.81 -13.07
N CYS A 84 8.39 -15.55 -11.86
CA CYS A 84 8.91 -16.58 -10.96
C CYS A 84 7.82 -17.49 -10.35
N CYS A 85 6.54 -17.13 -10.45
CA CYS A 85 5.44 -17.99 -10.01
C CYS A 85 4.99 -18.98 -11.07
N GLY A 86 5.25 -18.72 -12.36
CA GLY A 86 4.75 -19.53 -13.46
C GLY A 86 3.22 -19.53 -13.58
N ALA A 87 2.71 -20.51 -14.31
CA ALA A 87 1.29 -20.75 -14.53
C ALA A 87 0.83 -22.04 -13.85
N VAL A 88 -0.37 -22.01 -13.30
CA VAL A 88 -1.04 -23.18 -12.77
C VAL A 88 -1.63 -23.99 -13.92
N VAL A 89 -1.25 -25.26 -14.00
CA VAL A 89 -1.85 -26.22 -14.92
C VAL A 89 -2.51 -27.33 -14.12
N CYS A 90 -3.75 -27.65 -14.44
CA CYS A 90 -4.50 -28.72 -13.79
C CYS A 90 -4.88 -29.77 -14.83
N SER A 91 -4.66 -31.04 -14.52
CA SER A 91 -5.10 -32.14 -15.36
C SER A 91 -6.62 -32.29 -15.22
N GLY A 92 -7.36 -31.72 -16.18
CA GLY A 92 -8.80 -31.94 -16.31
C GLY A 92 -9.06 -33.42 -16.60
N GLY A 93 -9.85 -34.05 -15.73
CA GLY A 93 -10.35 -35.41 -15.95
C GLY A 93 -11.65 -35.40 -16.75
#